data_AF-A0A1L9RPX7-F1
#
_entry.id   AF-A0A1L9RPX7-F1
#
_cell.length_a   1.000
_cell.length_b   1.000
_cell.length_c   1.000
_cell.angle_alpha   90.00
_cell.angle_beta   90.00
_cell.angle_gamma   90.00
#
_symmetry.space_group_name_H-M   'P 1'
#
loop_
_entity.id
_entity.type
_entity.pdbx_description
1 polymer ?
#
loop_
_entity_poly.entity_id
_entity_poly.type
_entity_poly.pdbx_seq_one_letter_code
_entity_poly.pdbx_strand_id
1 'polypeptide(L)'
;MQLVTSILRAFQLLFAIIVLGLSVNLAKGQVRGSAPAETGYAAFTGGFGIVAAFVGIVALFVDSLSGIISGALDAVASIAFLAGGIAYAVVLKGTSCDKLRSIWDNKILSQGCYEEDDFKICNAGVDKVKSRCHSAKADTAFMFLNFFVCVAVCGWVLFKRRGSTGASYA
;
A
#
# COMPACT_ATOMS: atom_id res chain seq x y z
N MET A 1 -14.51 -9.11 21.37
CA MET A 1 -13.17 -8.47 21.44
C MET A 1 -12.18 -9.03 20.42
N GLN A 2 -12.15 -10.35 20.14
CA GLN A 2 -11.45 -10.90 18.96
C GLN A 2 -12.09 -10.46 17.64
N LEU A 3 -13.41 -10.24 17.61
CA LEU A 3 -14.15 -9.75 16.44
C LEU A 3 -13.53 -8.48 15.82
N VAL A 4 -13.19 -7.48 16.63
CA VAL A 4 -12.60 -6.22 16.16
C VAL A 4 -11.24 -6.48 15.51
N THR A 5 -10.37 -7.27 16.16
CA THR A 5 -9.08 -7.65 15.60
C THR A 5 -9.26 -8.44 14.30
N SER A 6 -10.18 -9.41 14.24
CA SER A 6 -10.46 -10.17 13.02
C SER A 6 -10.91 -9.28 11.87
N ILE A 7 -11.79 -8.30 12.13
CA ILE A 7 -12.25 -7.34 11.14
C ILE A 7 -11.08 -6.49 10.63
N LEU A 8 -10.26 -5.94 11.53
CA LEU A 8 -9.10 -5.14 11.15
C LEU A 8 -8.08 -5.95 10.33
N ARG A 9 -7.86 -7.23 10.70
CA ARG A 9 -7.00 -8.15 9.93
C ARG A 9 -7.55 -8.43 8.54
N ALA A 10 -8.86 -8.61 8.41
CA ALA A 10 -9.50 -8.82 7.11
C ALA A 10 -9.35 -7.59 6.21
N PHE A 11 -9.53 -6.38 6.75
CA PHE A 11 -9.25 -5.14 6.00
C PHE A 11 -7.78 -5.00 5.65
N GLN A 12 -6.87 -5.31 6.58
CA GLN A 12 -5.42 -5.26 6.33
C GLN A 12 -5.02 -6.15 5.15
N LEU A 13 -5.56 -7.38 5.13
CA LEU A 13 -5.34 -8.33 4.05
C LEU A 13 -5.93 -7.84 2.73
N LEU A 14 -7.19 -7.39 2.74
CA LEU A 14 -7.87 -6.89 1.54
C LEU A 14 -7.12 -5.71 0.90
N PHE A 15 -6.73 -4.73 1.71
CA PHE A 15 -6.01 -3.56 1.23
C PHE A 15 -4.62 -3.92 0.71
N ALA A 16 -3.92 -4.85 1.38
CA ALA A 16 -2.63 -5.34 0.92
C ALA A 16 -2.72 -6.07 -0.44
N ILE A 17 -3.77 -6.87 -0.66
CA ILE A 17 -4.06 -7.51 -1.95
C ILE A 17 -4.32 -6.47 -3.04
N ILE A 18 -5.13 -5.44 -2.74
CA ILE A 18 -5.42 -4.36 -3.70
C ILE A 18 -4.14 -3.62 -4.07
N VAL A 19 -3.31 -3.25 -3.08
CA VAL A 19 -2.02 -2.58 -3.32
C VAL A 19 -1.12 -3.43 -4.20
N LEU A 20 -0.92 -4.70 -3.85
CA LEU A 20 -0.11 -5.61 -4.66
C LEU A 20 -0.63 -5.72 -6.10
N GLY A 21 -1.94 -5.92 -6.26
CA GLY A 21 -2.57 -6.09 -7.57
C GLY A 21 -2.42 -4.86 -8.46
N LEU A 22 -2.70 -3.67 -7.92
CA LEU A 22 -2.58 -2.41 -8.65
C LEU A 22 -1.11 -2.10 -8.99
N SER A 23 -0.20 -2.24 -8.02
CA SER A 23 1.23 -2.02 -8.22
C SER A 23 1.83 -2.94 -9.28
N VAL A 24 1.51 -4.25 -9.24
CA VAL A 24 1.98 -5.22 -10.23
C VAL A 24 1.38 -4.93 -11.62
N ASN A 25 0.11 -4.56 -11.71
CA ASN A 25 -0.52 -4.19 -12.98
C ASN A 25 0.12 -2.92 -13.58
N LEU A 26 0.42 -1.92 -12.75
CA LEU A 26 1.14 -0.73 -13.17
C LEU A 26 2.56 -1.07 -13.64
N ALA A 27 3.30 -1.87 -12.88
CA ALA A 27 4.66 -2.30 -13.24
C ALA A 27 4.71 -3.09 -14.55
N LYS A 28 3.83 -4.10 -14.72
CA LYS A 28 3.75 -4.94 -15.93
C LYS A 28 3.35 -4.17 -17.18
N GLY A 29 2.55 -3.12 -17.00
CA GLY A 29 2.12 -2.30 -18.14
C GLY A 29 3.18 -1.31 -18.63
N GLN A 30 4.40 -1.32 -18.10
CA GLN A 30 5.49 -0.51 -18.64
C GLN A 30 5.98 -1.09 -19.98
N VAL A 31 5.93 -0.29 -21.05
CA VAL A 31 6.31 -0.72 -22.40
C VAL A 31 7.74 -0.30 -22.73
N ARG A 32 8.17 0.88 -22.23
CA ARG A 32 9.51 1.42 -22.52
C ARG A 32 10.24 1.82 -21.25
N GLY A 33 11.52 1.46 -21.20
CA GLY A 33 12.34 1.57 -20.00
C GLY A 33 11.98 0.53 -18.93
N SER A 34 12.68 0.57 -17.80
CA SER A 34 12.37 -0.28 -16.65
C SER A 34 11.10 0.17 -15.94
N ALA A 35 10.41 -0.76 -15.26
CA ALA A 35 9.30 -0.41 -14.38
C ALA A 35 9.77 0.61 -13.32
N PRO A 36 8.97 1.65 -13.01
CA PRO A 36 9.34 2.63 -11.99
C PRO A 36 9.57 1.95 -10.64
N ALA A 37 10.65 2.35 -9.95
CA ALA A 37 11.03 1.78 -8.66
C ALA A 37 9.89 1.86 -7.63
N GLU A 38 9.04 2.89 -7.72
CA GLU A 38 7.86 3.04 -6.86
C GLU A 38 6.90 1.87 -6.99
N THR A 39 6.62 1.42 -8.21
CA THR A 39 5.70 0.29 -8.45
C THR A 39 6.26 -1.03 -7.92
N GLY A 40 7.59 -1.21 -7.96
CA GLY A 40 8.26 -2.35 -7.36
C GLY A 40 8.23 -2.32 -5.84
N TYR A 41 8.52 -1.16 -5.25
CA TYR A 41 8.42 -0.95 -3.80
C TYR A 41 7.00 -1.18 -3.31
N ALA A 42 5.99 -0.61 -3.98
CA ALA A 42 4.61 -0.77 -3.59
C ALA A 42 4.12 -2.23 -3.73
N ALA A 43 4.54 -2.95 -4.77
CA ALA A 43 4.30 -4.39 -4.87
C ALA A 43 4.94 -5.16 -3.68
N PHE A 44 6.18 -4.84 -3.31
CA PHE A 44 6.80 -5.39 -2.10
C PHE A 44 5.98 -5.08 -0.85
N THR A 45 5.52 -3.85 -0.66
CA THR A 45 4.71 -3.48 0.52
C THR A 45 3.38 -4.21 0.56
N GLY A 46 2.70 -4.38 -0.58
CA GLY A 46 1.48 -5.17 -0.69
C GLY A 46 1.74 -6.63 -0.33
N GLY A 47 2.79 -7.24 -0.90
CA GLY A 47 3.18 -8.61 -0.59
C GLY A 47 3.55 -8.82 0.89
N PHE A 48 4.37 -7.92 1.46
CA PHE A 48 4.73 -7.96 2.86
C PHE A 48 3.50 -7.78 3.77
N GLY A 49 2.60 -6.86 3.42
CA GLY A 49 1.35 -6.64 4.15
C GLY A 49 0.43 -7.86 4.14
N ILE A 50 0.40 -8.62 3.04
CA ILE A 50 -0.33 -9.90 2.97
C ILE A 50 0.27 -10.89 3.97
N VAL A 51 1.59 -11.05 4.00
CA VAL A 51 2.28 -11.94 4.95
C VAL A 51 2.00 -11.51 6.39
N ALA A 52 2.14 -10.21 6.69
CA ALA A 52 1.85 -9.66 8.01
C ALA A 52 0.39 -9.92 8.44
N ALA A 53 -0.57 -9.74 7.53
CA ALA A 53 -1.98 -10.01 7.79
C ALA A 53 -2.24 -11.50 8.04
N PHE A 54 -1.65 -12.40 7.26
CA PHE A 54 -1.77 -13.85 7.48
C PHE A 54 -1.18 -14.28 8.84
N VAL A 55 0.03 -13.83 9.17
CA VAL A 55 0.63 -14.10 10.49
C VAL A 55 -0.25 -13.53 11.60
N GLY A 56 -0.82 -12.34 11.39
CA GLY A 56 -1.76 -11.71 12.29
C GLY A 56 -3.08 -12.46 12.49
N ILE A 57 -3.58 -13.16 11.46
CA ILE A 57 -4.76 -14.02 11.55
C ILE A 57 -4.41 -15.31 12.30
N VAL A 58 -3.28 -15.94 12.00
CA VAL A 58 -2.81 -17.15 12.71
C VAL A 58 -2.58 -16.86 14.19
N ALA A 59 -2.09 -15.66 14.52
CA ALA A 59 -1.92 -15.19 15.89
C ALA A 59 -3.23 -15.13 16.71
N LEU A 60 -4.40 -15.19 16.08
CA LEU A 60 -5.69 -15.31 16.78
C LEU A 60 -5.93 -16.70 17.37
N PHE A 61 -5.28 -17.71 16.81
CA PHE A 61 -5.42 -19.13 17.18
C PHE A 61 -4.19 -19.67 17.90
N VAL A 62 -3.04 -19.00 17.75
CA VAL A 62 -1.75 -19.44 18.29
C VAL A 62 -1.19 -18.37 19.22
N ASP A 63 -1.26 -18.63 20.53
CA ASP A 63 -0.82 -17.67 21.57
C ASP A 63 0.67 -17.31 21.46
N SER A 64 1.52 -18.22 20.98
CA SER A 64 2.95 -17.96 20.77
C SER A 64 3.23 -16.87 19.71
N LEU A 65 2.30 -16.65 18.77
CA LEU A 65 2.36 -15.58 17.76
C LEU A 65 1.61 -14.32 18.21
N SER A 66 0.76 -14.44 19.23
CA SER A 66 -0.01 -13.35 19.80
C SER A 66 0.90 -12.43 20.61
N GLY A 67 1.06 -11.18 20.17
CA GLY A 67 1.81 -10.17 20.91
C GLY A 67 2.92 -9.52 20.10
N ILE A 68 4.18 -9.73 20.52
CA ILE A 68 5.31 -8.93 20.02
C ILE A 68 5.61 -9.25 18.55
N ILE A 69 5.52 -10.53 18.14
CA ILE A 69 5.86 -10.93 16.76
C ILE A 69 4.88 -10.33 15.75
N SER A 70 3.57 -10.56 15.95
CA SER A 70 2.53 -9.99 15.09
C SER A 70 2.53 -8.46 15.13
N GLY A 71 2.70 -7.86 16.31
CA GLY A 71 2.81 -6.40 16.46
C GLY A 71 4.04 -5.81 15.77
N ALA A 72 5.19 -6.49 15.79
CA ALA A 72 6.39 -6.04 15.08
C ALA A 72 6.19 -6.08 13.56
N LEU A 73 5.58 -7.15 13.04
CA LEU A 73 5.24 -7.24 11.62
C LEU A 73 4.27 -6.14 11.19
N ASP A 74 3.26 -5.84 12.01
CA ASP A 74 2.33 -4.75 11.74
C ASP A 74 3.00 -3.38 11.80
N ALA A 75 3.92 -3.17 12.75
CA ALA A 75 4.68 -1.94 12.83
C ALA A 75 5.55 -1.74 11.58
N VAL A 76 6.29 -2.78 11.15
CA VAL A 76 7.10 -2.71 9.92
C VAL A 76 6.21 -2.50 8.70
N ALA A 77 5.07 -3.21 8.62
CA ALA A 77 4.13 -3.08 7.52
C ALA A 77 3.55 -1.66 7.45
N SER A 78 3.23 -1.07 8.61
CA SER A 78 2.72 0.30 8.68
C SER A 78 3.72 1.30 8.10
N ILE A 79 5.00 1.22 8.50
CA ILE A 79 6.06 2.11 7.99
C ILE A 79 6.24 1.90 6.49
N ALA A 80 6.21 0.64 6.04
CA ALA A 80 6.36 0.30 4.63
C ALA A 80 5.24 0.92 3.79
N PHE A 81 3.97 0.74 4.20
CA PHE A 81 2.80 1.32 3.55
C PHE A 81 2.81 2.86 3.56
N LEU A 82 3.23 3.47 4.67
CA LEU A 82 3.35 4.92 4.76
C LEU A 82 4.38 5.46 3.75
N ALA A 83 5.56 4.86 3.71
CA ALA A 83 6.60 5.24 2.75
C ALA A 83 6.15 5.03 1.29
N GLY A 84 5.40 3.96 1.01
CA GLY A 84 4.85 3.68 -0.32
C GLY A 84 3.80 4.71 -0.76
N GLY A 85 2.88 5.04 0.15
CA GLY A 85 1.87 6.08 -0.06
C GLY A 85 2.51 7.45 -0.33
N ILE A 86 3.54 7.81 0.45
CA ILE A 86 4.30 9.06 0.23
C ILE A 86 5.02 9.03 -1.13
N ALA A 87 5.70 7.94 -1.47
CA ALA A 87 6.40 7.81 -2.75
C ALA A 87 5.45 8.00 -3.94
N TYR A 88 4.28 7.34 -3.91
CA TYR A 88 3.26 7.53 -4.95
C TYR A 88 2.68 8.94 -4.95
N ALA A 89 2.41 9.53 -3.78
CA ALA A 89 1.89 10.90 -3.68
C ALA A 89 2.86 11.93 -4.29
N VAL A 90 4.17 11.78 -4.02
CA VAL A 90 5.23 12.62 -4.59
C VAL A 90 5.32 12.46 -6.10
N VAL A 91 5.23 11.23 -6.62
CA VAL A 91 5.28 11.00 -8.07
C VAL A 91 4.01 11.49 -8.77
N LEU A 92 2.85 11.37 -8.14
CA LEU A 92 1.57 11.84 -8.70
C LEU A 92 1.38 13.36 -8.60
N LYS A 93 2.13 14.07 -7.74
CA LYS A 93 2.14 15.55 -7.62
C LYS A 93 0.75 16.22 -7.58
N GLY A 94 -0.26 15.58 -7.01
CA GLY A 94 -1.62 16.12 -6.99
C GLY A 94 -2.30 16.21 -8.36
N THR A 95 -1.75 15.56 -9.39
CA THR A 95 -2.31 15.52 -10.74
C THR A 95 -3.77 15.08 -10.75
N SER A 96 -4.57 15.75 -11.60
CA SER A 96 -5.95 15.37 -11.92
C SER A 96 -5.97 14.39 -13.09
N CYS A 97 -6.70 13.28 -12.95
CA CYS A 97 -6.82 12.26 -13.99
C CYS A 97 -7.62 12.73 -15.22
N ASP A 98 -8.29 13.88 -15.15
CA ASP A 98 -9.03 14.47 -16.27
C ASP A 98 -8.16 15.39 -17.15
N LYS A 99 -7.02 15.87 -16.62
CA LYS A 99 -6.13 16.77 -17.34
C LYS A 99 -4.99 15.98 -17.99
N LEU A 100 -5.12 15.67 -19.28
CA LEU A 100 -4.13 14.89 -20.01
C LEU A 100 -2.70 15.45 -19.86
N ARG A 101 -2.54 16.78 -19.98
CA ARG A 101 -1.24 17.46 -19.81
C ARG A 101 -0.57 17.22 -18.46
N SER A 102 -1.34 16.90 -17.42
CA SER A 102 -0.84 16.65 -16.06
C SER A 102 -0.47 15.18 -15.82
N ILE A 103 -1.06 14.24 -16.57
CA ILE A 103 -0.81 12.79 -16.45
C ILE A 103 0.15 12.26 -17.52
N TRP A 104 0.29 12.97 -18.65
CA TRP A 104 1.04 12.51 -19.83
C TRP A 104 2.52 12.29 -19.52
N ASP A 105 3.16 13.26 -18.89
CA ASP A 105 4.57 13.14 -18.48
C ASP A 105 4.71 12.65 -17.03
N ASN A 106 4.21 11.44 -16.78
CA ASN A 106 4.37 10.79 -15.49
C ASN A 106 4.94 9.39 -15.66
N LYS A 107 6.05 9.09 -14.99
CA LYS A 107 6.75 7.81 -15.12
C LYS A 107 5.91 6.57 -14.76
N ILE A 108 4.92 6.70 -13.86
CA ILE A 108 4.02 5.59 -13.47
C ILE A 108 2.87 5.45 -14.47
N LEU A 109 2.40 6.56 -15.05
CA LEU A 109 1.17 6.59 -15.84
C LEU A 109 1.40 6.38 -17.35
N SER A 110 2.51 6.91 -17.86
CA SER A 110 2.83 7.04 -19.29
C SER A 110 3.27 5.77 -20.02
N GLN A 111 3.46 4.65 -19.30
CA GLN A 111 4.01 3.39 -19.82
C GLN A 111 5.44 3.52 -20.40
N GLY A 112 6.13 4.60 -20.04
CA GLY A 112 7.45 4.96 -20.56
C GLY A 112 7.35 6.05 -21.63
N CYS A 113 8.31 6.96 -21.62
CA CYS A 113 8.48 7.99 -22.64
C CYS A 113 9.90 7.94 -23.19
N TYR A 114 10.07 8.41 -24.42
CA TYR A 114 11.36 8.57 -25.07
C TYR A 114 11.37 9.93 -25.80
N GLU A 115 12.57 10.44 -26.07
CA GLU A 115 12.76 11.69 -26.80
C GLU A 115 13.07 11.38 -28.26
N GLU A 116 12.38 12.06 -29.17
CA GLU A 116 12.56 11.98 -30.62
C GLU A 116 12.47 13.42 -31.15
N ASP A 117 13.56 13.91 -31.77
CA ASP A 117 13.67 15.26 -32.36
C ASP A 117 13.15 16.41 -31.46
N ASP A 118 13.66 16.51 -30.22
CA ASP A 118 13.25 17.48 -29.18
C ASP A 118 11.79 17.34 -28.67
N PHE A 119 11.04 16.32 -29.09
CA PHE A 119 9.71 16.02 -28.58
C PHE A 119 9.71 14.77 -27.68
N LYS A 120 9.06 14.88 -26.52
CA LYS A 120 8.86 13.75 -25.60
C LYS A 120 7.59 12.98 -25.96
N ILE A 121 7.78 11.77 -26.47
CA ILE A 121 6.70 10.86 -26.87
C ILE A 121 6.51 9.81 -25.78
N CYS A 122 5.27 9.63 -25.33
CA CYS A 122 4.89 8.66 -24.31
C CYS A 122 3.99 7.57 -24.90
N ASN A 123 4.16 6.33 -24.45
CA ASN A 123 3.51 5.16 -25.05
C ASN A 123 2.04 4.98 -24.64
N ALA A 124 1.60 5.57 -23.54
CA ALA A 124 0.24 5.38 -23.06
C ALA A 124 -0.79 6.12 -23.93
N GLY A 125 -1.77 5.39 -24.48
CA GLY A 125 -2.95 5.99 -25.09
C GLY A 125 -3.78 6.79 -24.09
N VAL A 126 -4.56 7.76 -24.57
CA VAL A 126 -5.34 8.72 -23.74
C VAL A 126 -6.23 8.02 -22.71
N ASP A 127 -6.98 6.99 -23.11
CA ASP A 127 -7.85 6.25 -22.19
C ASP A 127 -7.04 5.41 -21.20
N LYS A 128 -5.91 4.86 -21.65
CA LYS A 128 -5.05 4.01 -20.83
C LYS A 128 -4.34 4.81 -19.75
N VAL A 129 -3.82 6.00 -20.07
CA VAL A 129 -3.14 6.88 -19.09
C VAL A 129 -4.13 7.37 -18.03
N LYS A 130 -5.38 7.66 -18.41
CA LYS A 130 -6.45 8.02 -17.46
C LYS A 130 -6.78 6.86 -16.52
N SER A 131 -6.97 5.66 -17.06
CA SER A 131 -7.19 4.44 -16.27
C SER A 131 -6.03 4.14 -15.30
N ARG A 132 -4.79 4.31 -15.75
CA ARG A 132 -3.59 4.16 -14.91
C ARG A 132 -3.51 5.23 -13.84
N CYS A 133 -3.94 6.47 -14.12
CA CYS A 133 -4.03 7.52 -13.11
C CYS A 133 -4.98 7.16 -11.98
N HIS A 134 -6.18 6.68 -12.31
CA HIS A 134 -7.14 6.21 -11.30
C HIS A 134 -6.58 5.03 -10.51
N SER A 135 -5.95 4.06 -11.18
CA SER A 135 -5.29 2.93 -10.52
C SER A 135 -4.20 3.38 -9.54
N ALA A 136 -3.31 4.29 -9.95
CA ALA A 136 -2.23 4.78 -9.10
C ALA A 136 -2.75 5.63 -7.92
N LYS A 137 -3.80 6.44 -8.12
CA LYS A 137 -4.46 7.18 -7.05
C LYS A 137 -5.15 6.25 -6.05
N ALA A 138 -5.83 5.22 -6.54
CA ALA A 138 -6.42 4.19 -5.69
C ALA A 138 -5.35 3.46 -4.89
N ASP A 139 -4.25 3.04 -5.54
CA ASP A 139 -3.11 2.37 -4.90
C ASP A 139 -2.55 3.23 -3.75
N THR A 140 -2.33 4.52 -4.01
CA THR A 140 -1.91 5.51 -3.00
C THR A 140 -2.87 5.55 -1.80
N ALA A 141 -4.18 5.62 -2.07
CA ALA A 141 -5.19 5.68 -1.02
C ALA A 141 -5.21 4.39 -0.19
N PHE A 142 -5.16 3.22 -0.82
CA PHE A 142 -5.13 1.94 -0.13
C PHE A 142 -3.85 1.74 0.70
N MET A 143 -2.70 2.25 0.26
CA MET A 143 -1.49 2.25 1.09
C MET A 143 -1.68 3.08 2.37
N PHE A 144 -2.24 4.30 2.28
CA PHE A 144 -2.52 5.11 3.48
C PHE A 144 -3.59 4.48 4.37
N LEU A 145 -4.67 3.94 3.80
CA LEU A 145 -5.69 3.22 4.56
C LEU A 145 -5.08 2.03 5.30
N ASN A 146 -4.21 1.27 4.64
CA ASN A 146 -3.58 0.11 5.26
C ASN A 146 -2.57 0.49 6.34
N PHE A 147 -1.86 1.61 6.18
CA PHE A 147 -1.07 2.21 7.25
C PHE A 147 -1.92 2.46 8.51
N PHE A 148 -3.07 3.14 8.36
CA PHE A 148 -3.96 3.41 9.50
C PHE A 148 -4.54 2.13 10.10
N VAL A 149 -4.86 1.12 9.30
CA VAL A 149 -5.31 -0.18 9.81
C VAL A 149 -4.22 -0.86 10.64
N CYS A 150 -2.97 -0.89 10.15
CA CYS A 150 -1.86 -1.46 10.92
C CYS A 150 -1.63 -0.73 12.25
N VAL A 151 -1.69 0.61 12.24
CA VAL A 151 -1.61 1.43 13.46
C VAL A 151 -2.78 1.14 14.40
N ALA A 152 -4.01 0.99 13.88
CA ALA A 152 -5.18 0.67 14.68
C ALA A 152 -5.06 -0.71 15.35
N VAL A 153 -4.54 -1.72 14.62
CA VAL A 153 -4.28 -3.05 15.19
C VAL A 153 -3.23 -2.97 16.31
N CYS A 154 -2.10 -2.31 16.07
CA CYS A 154 -1.06 -2.11 17.08
C CYS A 154 -1.59 -1.36 18.31
N GLY A 155 -2.32 -0.27 18.09
CA GLY A 155 -2.92 0.54 19.16
C GLY A 155 -3.93 -0.26 19.99
N TRP A 156 -4.79 -1.05 19.34
CA TRP A 156 -5.76 -1.90 20.02
C TRP A 156 -5.11 -2.97 20.90
N VAL A 157 -4.04 -3.62 20.39
CA VAL A 157 -3.28 -4.62 21.15
C VAL A 157 -2.57 -3.99 22.37
N LEU A 158 -1.93 -2.83 22.19
CA LEU A 158 -1.24 -2.12 23.26
C LEU A 158 -2.21 -1.60 24.34
N PHE A 159 -3.36 -1.05 23.93
CA PHE A 159 -4.38 -0.58 24.85
C PHE A 159 -4.93 -1.72 25.73
N LYS A 160 -5.17 -2.89 25.12
CA LYS A 160 -5.62 -4.07 25.86
C LYS A 160 -4.58 -4.56 26.88
N ARG A 161 -3.29 -4.49 26.55
CA ARG A 161 -2.21 -4.85 27.48
C ARG A 161 -2.18 -3.95 28.72
N ARG A 162 -2.37 -2.62 28.54
CA ARG A 162 -2.43 -1.67 29.66
C ARG A 162 -3.61 -1.91 30.61
N GLY A 163 -4.78 -2.28 30.09
CA GLY A 163 -5.95 -2.60 30.92
C GLY A 163 -5.75 -3.81 31.84
N SER A 164 -4.89 -4.76 31.46
CA SER A 164 -4.61 -5.95 32.27
C SER A 164 -3.61 -5.72 33.40
N THR A 165 -2.78 -4.68 33.34
CA THR A 165 -1.74 -4.39 34.35
C THR A 165 -2.26 -3.54 35.52
N GLY A 166 -3.41 -2.86 35.36
CA GLY A 166 -4.02 -2.03 36.40
C GLY A 166 -4.85 -2.79 37.45
N ALA A 167 -5.11 -4.08 37.27
CA ALA A 167 -5.97 -4.88 38.14
C ALA A 167 -5.22 -5.69 39.23
N SER A 168 -3.89 -5.58 39.31
CA SER A 168 -3.07 -6.38 40.25
C SER A 168 -2.66 -5.64 41.52
N TYR A 169 -3.24 -4.48 41.82
CA TYR A 169 -2.94 -3.68 43.02
C TYR A 169 -4.20 -3.33 43.86
N ALA A 170 -5.24 -4.14 43.80
CA ALA A 170 -6.43 -4.00 44.65
C ALA A 170 -6.69 -5.30 45.42
#